data_AF-A0A1D8U1Y0-F1
#
_entry.id   AF-A0A1D8U1Y0-F1
#
_cell.length_a   1.000
_cell.length_b   1.000
_cell.length_c   1.000
_cell.angle_alpha   90.00
_cell.angle_beta   90.00
_cell.angle_gamma   90.00
#
_symmetry.space_group_name_H-M   'P 1'
#
loop_
_entity.id
_entity.type
_entity.pdbx_description
1 polymer ?
#
loop_
_entity_poly.entity_id
_entity_poly.type
_entity_poly.pdbx_seq_one_letter_code
_entity_poly.pdbx_strand_id
1 'polypeptide(L)'
;MESTSKINQFTLLRETLIKFTYQVFQQSKTFFSIAHIAIRARLRNIFFPELKKIRQPLSKQLLLEFAKRRKNLGEADWQDAQKGVYPVGTLFDNPWQDFFRYYPEVWRDIPKIWSRWQRKEYQTFSPEIELQGYPPYYLQNFHYQTDGYLSDMSANLLRKTDTTRYKPY
;
A
#
# COMPACT_ATOMS: atom_id res chain seq x y z
N MET A 1 -17.98 2.20 -45.96
CA MET A 1 -17.12 1.23 -45.23
C MET A 1 -15.90 1.89 -44.56
N GLU A 2 -15.39 3.06 -45.00
CA GLU A 2 -14.26 3.73 -44.31
C GLU A 2 -14.59 4.28 -42.91
N SER A 3 -15.81 4.80 -42.71
CA SER A 3 -16.19 5.47 -41.45
C SER A 3 -16.20 4.51 -40.24
N THR A 4 -16.63 3.26 -40.43
CA THR A 4 -16.66 2.24 -39.37
C THR A 4 -15.25 1.75 -39.03
N SER A 5 -14.34 1.68 -40.03
CA SER A 5 -12.93 1.33 -39.82
C SER A 5 -12.21 2.37 -38.96
N LYS A 6 -12.40 3.67 -39.24
CA LYS A 6 -11.78 4.76 -38.46
C LYS A 6 -12.27 4.81 -37.01
N ILE A 7 -13.56 4.54 -36.77
CA ILE A 7 -14.14 4.48 -35.41
C ILE A 7 -13.55 3.31 -34.60
N ASN A 8 -13.38 2.14 -35.22
CA ASN A 8 -12.79 0.97 -34.57
C ASN A 8 -11.31 1.19 -34.23
N GLN A 9 -10.55 1.83 -35.13
CA GLN A 9 -9.16 2.19 -34.90
C GLN A 9 -9.02 3.17 -33.72
N PHE A 10 -9.86 4.20 -33.66
CA PHE A 10 -9.85 5.16 -32.56
C PHE A 10 -10.16 4.50 -31.21
N THR A 11 -11.14 3.60 -31.18
CA THR A 11 -11.53 2.86 -29.97
C THR A 11 -10.39 1.97 -29.47
N LEU A 12 -9.76 1.22 -30.38
CA LEU A 12 -8.62 0.35 -30.05
C LEU A 12 -7.41 1.14 -29.54
N LEU A 13 -7.11 2.28 -30.15
CA LEU A 13 -6.03 3.17 -29.71
C LEU A 13 -6.30 3.71 -28.30
N ARG A 14 -7.54 4.14 -28.03
CA ARG A 14 -7.94 4.61 -26.70
C ARG A 14 -7.78 3.52 -25.64
N GLU A 15 -8.24 2.31 -25.90
CA GLU A 15 -8.10 1.19 -24.95
C GLU A 15 -6.64 0.83 -24.69
N THR A 16 -5.83 0.79 -25.74
CA THR A 16 -4.39 0.54 -25.64
C THR A 16 -3.70 1.59 -24.77
N LEU A 17 -4.05 2.86 -24.97
CA LEU A 17 -3.50 3.96 -24.17
C LEU A 17 -3.93 3.84 -22.71
N ILE A 18 -5.20 3.58 -22.42
CA ILE A 18 -5.71 3.42 -21.05
C ILE A 18 -5.02 2.24 -20.36
N LYS A 19 -4.87 1.11 -21.05
CA LYS A 19 -4.15 -0.06 -20.54
C LYS A 19 -2.70 0.28 -20.22
N PHE A 20 -2.02 0.98 -21.12
CA PHE A 20 -0.65 1.41 -20.92
C PHE A 20 -0.54 2.34 -19.70
N THR A 21 -1.43 3.33 -19.58
CA THR A 21 -1.48 4.23 -18.41
C THR A 21 -1.69 3.43 -17.12
N TYR A 22 -2.61 2.46 -17.12
CA TYR A 22 -2.82 1.57 -15.97
C TYR A 22 -1.54 0.82 -15.62
N GLN A 23 -0.86 0.21 -16.59
CA GLN A 23 0.38 -0.53 -16.35
C GLN A 23 1.50 0.35 -15.79
N VAL A 24 1.71 1.54 -16.37
CA VAL A 24 2.68 2.52 -15.88
C VAL A 24 2.37 2.90 -14.43
N PHE A 25 1.09 3.11 -14.13
CA PHE A 25 0.64 3.47 -12.79
C PHE A 25 0.83 2.35 -11.75
N GLN A 26 0.59 1.09 -12.12
CA GLN A 26 0.86 -0.04 -11.23
C GLN A 26 2.38 -0.22 -10.98
N GLN A 27 3.19 0.05 -12.00
CA GLN A 27 4.65 -0.04 -11.87
C GLN A 27 5.23 1.10 -11.02
N SER A 28 4.66 2.30 -11.09
CA SER A 28 5.11 3.42 -10.25
C SER A 28 4.90 3.13 -8.75
N LYS A 29 3.78 2.49 -8.37
CA LYS A 29 3.53 2.01 -6.99
C LYS A 29 4.61 1.06 -6.51
N THR A 30 4.99 0.12 -7.36
CA THR A 30 6.04 -0.85 -7.08
C THR A 30 7.39 -0.15 -6.87
N PHE A 31 7.76 0.72 -7.79
CA PHE A 31 9.02 1.47 -7.71
C PHE A 31 9.09 2.30 -6.43
N PHE A 32 8.03 3.06 -6.14
CA PHE A 32 7.91 3.85 -4.93
C PHE A 32 8.08 3.00 -3.67
N SER A 33 7.37 1.87 -3.59
CA SER A 33 7.42 0.99 -2.42
C SER A 33 8.83 0.42 -2.19
N ILE A 34 9.52 0.00 -3.26
CA ILE A 34 10.89 -0.51 -3.19
C ILE A 34 11.84 0.60 -2.72
N ALA A 35 11.73 1.81 -3.31
CA ALA A 35 12.56 2.95 -2.94
C ALA A 35 12.35 3.33 -1.45
N HIS A 36 11.09 3.43 -1.01
CA HIS A 36 10.76 3.69 0.39
C HIS A 36 11.39 2.65 1.34
N ILE A 37 11.24 1.35 1.03
CA ILE A 37 11.82 0.27 1.85
C ILE A 37 13.36 0.36 1.88
N ALA A 38 14.00 0.64 0.75
CA ALA A 38 15.45 0.75 0.64
C ALA A 38 16.00 1.93 1.47
N ILE A 39 15.39 3.11 1.33
CA ILE A 39 15.76 4.30 2.10
C ILE A 39 15.55 4.04 3.59
N ARG A 40 14.38 3.50 3.97
CA ARG A 40 14.05 3.17 5.36
C ARG A 40 15.06 2.19 5.95
N ALA A 41 15.44 1.15 5.21
CA ALA A 41 16.42 0.17 5.66
C ALA A 41 17.80 0.79 5.86
N ARG A 42 18.23 1.68 4.95
CA ARG A 42 19.51 2.39 5.06
C ARG A 42 19.53 3.31 6.28
N LEU A 43 18.49 4.11 6.47
CA LEU A 43 18.37 5.00 7.63
C LEU A 43 18.34 4.21 8.94
N ARG A 44 17.58 3.11 9.02
CA ARG A 44 17.56 2.24 10.20
C ARG A 44 18.96 1.74 10.55
N ASN A 45 19.73 1.30 9.55
CA ASN A 45 21.07 0.78 9.81
C ASN A 45 22.06 1.86 10.30
N ILE A 46 21.78 3.15 10.01
CA ILE A 46 22.57 4.29 10.50
C ILE A 46 22.19 4.60 11.96
N PHE A 47 20.89 4.73 12.26
CA PHE A 47 20.42 5.19 13.57
C PHE A 47 20.23 4.07 14.61
N PHE A 48 19.99 2.84 14.16
CA PHE A 48 19.72 1.67 14.98
C PHE A 48 20.51 0.44 14.47
N PRO A 49 21.85 0.48 14.51
CA PRO A 49 22.70 -0.59 13.97
C PRO A 49 22.47 -1.94 14.65
N GLU A 50 22.09 -1.96 15.92
CA GLU A 50 21.76 -3.18 16.69
C GLU A 50 20.56 -3.96 16.09
N LEU A 51 19.68 -3.28 15.35
CA LEU A 51 18.55 -3.91 14.67
C LEU A 51 18.91 -4.56 13.33
N LYS A 52 20.20 -4.55 12.95
CA LYS A 52 20.70 -5.15 11.71
C LYS A 52 20.59 -6.67 11.77
N LYS A 53 19.39 -7.20 11.54
CA LYS A 53 19.19 -8.64 11.31
C LYS A 53 19.84 -9.04 9.98
N ILE A 54 20.65 -10.09 10.01
CA ILE A 54 21.12 -10.79 8.81
C ILE A 54 19.90 -11.48 8.18
N ARG A 55 19.27 -10.82 7.22
CA ARG A 55 18.26 -11.46 6.37
C ARG A 55 18.98 -12.03 5.16
N GLN A 56 18.68 -13.28 4.82
CA GLN A 56 19.14 -13.82 3.55
C GLN A 56 18.48 -13.03 2.41
N PRO A 57 19.25 -12.60 1.39
CA PRO A 57 18.67 -11.95 0.23
C PRO A 57 17.73 -12.91 -0.49
N LEU A 58 16.64 -12.38 -1.04
CA LEU A 58 15.75 -13.16 -1.92
C LEU A 58 16.56 -13.62 -3.14
N SER A 59 16.37 -14.88 -3.56
CA SER A 59 17.02 -15.39 -4.76
C SER A 59 16.55 -14.64 -6.01
N LYS A 60 17.43 -14.51 -7.00
CA LYS A 60 17.09 -13.86 -8.29
C LYS A 60 15.88 -14.54 -8.96
N GLN A 61 15.82 -15.86 -8.90
CA GLN A 61 14.70 -16.64 -9.45
C GLN A 61 13.37 -16.26 -8.79
N LEU A 62 13.35 -16.14 -7.46
CA LEU A 62 12.15 -15.75 -6.72
C LEU A 62 11.72 -14.32 -7.05
N LEU A 63 12.68 -13.39 -7.20
CA LEU A 63 12.39 -12.01 -7.62
C LEU A 63 11.76 -11.95 -9.02
N LEU A 64 12.27 -12.75 -9.96
CA LEU A 64 11.71 -12.86 -11.31
C LEU A 64 10.30 -13.46 -11.29
N GLU A 65 10.07 -14.49 -10.49
CA GLU A 65 8.75 -15.09 -10.33
C GLU A 65 7.75 -14.09 -9.72
N PHE A 66 8.15 -13.32 -8.71
CA PHE A 66 7.32 -12.24 -8.16
C PHE A 66 6.98 -11.18 -9.21
N ALA A 67 7.97 -10.76 -10.02
CA ALA A 67 7.74 -9.80 -11.09
C ALA A 67 6.73 -10.33 -12.12
N LYS A 68 6.88 -11.60 -12.52
CA LYS A 68 5.97 -12.29 -13.45
C LYS A 68 4.56 -12.38 -12.87
N ARG A 69 4.39 -12.85 -11.63
CA ARG A 69 3.07 -12.98 -10.99
C ARG A 69 2.35 -11.65 -10.86
N ARG A 70 3.07 -10.56 -10.53
CA ARG A 70 2.48 -9.21 -10.48
C ARG A 70 2.01 -8.74 -11.86
N LYS A 71 2.80 -8.99 -12.91
CA LYS A 71 2.38 -8.66 -14.29
C LYS A 71 1.11 -9.42 -14.65
N ASN A 72 1.06 -10.72 -14.35
CA ASN A 72 -0.11 -11.56 -14.64
C ASN A 72 -1.34 -11.09 -13.85
N LEU A 73 -1.16 -10.72 -12.58
CA LEU A 73 -2.25 -10.18 -11.76
C LEU A 73 -2.81 -8.88 -12.35
N GLY A 74 -1.94 -7.94 -12.76
CA GLY A 74 -2.39 -6.71 -13.41
C GLY A 74 -3.08 -6.96 -14.75
N GLU A 75 -2.67 -7.97 -15.51
CA GLU A 75 -3.36 -8.37 -16.74
C GLU A 75 -4.75 -8.96 -16.45
N ALA A 76 -4.87 -9.80 -15.42
CA ALA A 76 -6.16 -10.35 -15.01
C ALA A 76 -7.11 -9.23 -14.54
N ASP A 77 -6.61 -8.28 -13.74
CA ASP A 77 -7.35 -7.11 -13.27
C ASP A 77 -7.85 -6.26 -14.45
N TRP A 78 -6.99 -6.01 -15.44
CA TRP A 78 -7.39 -5.34 -16.68
C TRP A 78 -8.51 -6.08 -17.43
N GLN A 79 -8.40 -7.41 -17.56
CA GLN A 79 -9.41 -8.23 -18.24
C GLN A 79 -10.74 -8.24 -17.50
N ASP A 80 -10.73 -8.31 -16.17
CA ASP A 80 -11.96 -8.28 -15.36
C ASP A 80 -12.67 -6.93 -15.47
N ALA A 81 -11.91 -5.83 -15.51
CA ALA A 81 -12.45 -4.50 -15.79
C ALA A 81 -13.06 -4.42 -17.22
N GLN A 82 -12.40 -4.99 -18.22
CA GLN A 82 -12.93 -5.02 -19.61
C GLN A 82 -14.19 -5.86 -19.73
N LYS A 83 -14.30 -6.95 -18.96
CA LYS A 83 -15.52 -7.79 -18.89
C LYS A 83 -16.66 -7.13 -18.10
N GLY A 84 -16.40 -5.99 -17.46
CA GLY A 84 -17.40 -5.27 -16.68
C GLY A 84 -17.65 -5.86 -15.29
N VAL A 85 -16.72 -6.68 -14.75
CA VAL A 85 -16.80 -7.15 -13.35
C VAL A 85 -16.83 -5.95 -12.40
N TYR A 86 -16.13 -4.87 -12.75
CA TYR A 86 -16.21 -3.55 -12.13
C TYR A 86 -15.82 -2.46 -13.15
N PRO A 87 -16.13 -1.17 -12.91
CA PRO A 87 -15.81 -0.10 -13.86
C PRO A 87 -14.30 0.09 -14.04
N VAL A 88 -13.84 0.35 -15.28
CA VAL A 88 -12.43 0.64 -15.61
C VAL A 88 -11.84 1.78 -14.78
N GLY A 89 -12.66 2.78 -14.40
CA GLY A 89 -12.24 3.87 -13.53
C GLY A 89 -11.69 3.40 -12.17
N THR A 90 -12.17 2.26 -11.66
CA THR A 90 -11.73 1.64 -10.39
C THR A 90 -10.25 1.24 -10.43
N LEU A 91 -9.71 0.89 -11.60
CA LEU A 91 -8.29 0.59 -11.77
C LEU A 91 -7.39 1.79 -11.40
N PHE A 92 -7.94 3.00 -11.49
CA PHE A 92 -7.27 4.26 -11.18
C PHE A 92 -7.71 4.85 -9.84
N ASP A 93 -8.63 4.20 -9.11
CA ASP A 93 -9.16 4.66 -7.83
C ASP A 93 -8.13 4.47 -6.71
N ASN A 94 -7.14 5.37 -6.69
CA ASN A 94 -6.08 5.39 -5.71
C ASN A 94 -5.92 6.82 -5.17
N PRO A 95 -6.08 7.03 -3.85
CA PRO A 95 -6.07 8.36 -3.26
C PRO A 95 -4.62 8.87 -3.11
N TRP A 96 -3.91 9.05 -4.22
CA TRP A 96 -2.50 9.48 -4.21
C TRP A 96 -2.30 10.86 -3.58
N GLN A 97 -3.27 11.75 -3.72
CA GLN A 97 -3.23 13.06 -3.07
C GLN A 97 -3.16 12.91 -1.55
N ASP A 98 -4.06 12.13 -0.97
CA ASP A 98 -4.04 11.83 0.46
C ASP A 98 -2.77 11.07 0.85
N PHE A 99 -2.37 10.07 0.05
CA PHE A 99 -1.15 9.32 0.29
C PHE A 99 0.06 10.24 0.44
N PHE A 100 0.29 11.14 -0.52
CA PHE A 100 1.43 12.07 -0.45
C PHE A 100 1.26 13.15 0.61
N ARG A 101 0.03 13.57 0.90
CA ARG A 101 -0.27 14.49 2.01
C ARG A 101 0.14 13.91 3.36
N TYR A 102 -0.11 12.63 3.61
CA TYR A 102 0.21 11.95 4.88
C TYR A 102 1.58 11.25 4.87
N TYR A 103 2.27 11.17 3.73
CA TYR A 103 3.57 10.51 3.62
C TYR A 103 4.65 11.06 4.58
N PRO A 104 4.74 12.38 4.87
CA PRO A 104 5.66 12.88 5.88
C PRO A 104 5.39 12.34 7.30
N GLU A 105 4.13 12.11 7.64
CA GLU A 105 3.73 11.54 8.94
C GLU A 105 4.25 10.11 9.09
N VAL A 106 4.20 9.32 8.01
CA VAL A 106 4.80 7.97 7.98
C VAL A 106 6.30 8.03 8.32
N TRP A 107 7.04 9.01 7.80
CA TRP A 107 8.46 9.18 8.12
C TRP A 107 8.72 9.67 9.53
N ARG A 108 7.89 10.58 10.05
CA ARG A 108 7.96 11.04 11.43
C ARG A 108 7.81 9.88 12.42
N ASP A 109 6.99 8.91 12.06
CA ASP A 109 6.61 7.79 12.92
C ASP A 109 7.69 6.68 12.99
N ILE A 110 8.45 6.51 11.91
CA ILE A 110 9.42 5.43 11.72
C ILE A 110 10.46 5.30 12.87
N PRO A 111 11.07 6.37 13.41
CA PRO A 111 12.02 6.25 14.52
C PRO A 111 11.40 5.65 15.80
N LYS A 112 10.15 6.02 16.13
CA LYS A 112 9.43 5.48 17.29
C LYS A 112 9.15 3.99 17.10
N ILE A 113 8.80 3.57 15.88
CA ILE A 113 8.66 2.15 15.50
C ILE A 113 9.98 1.39 15.73
N TRP A 114 11.11 1.90 15.26
CA TRP A 114 12.40 1.23 15.43
C TRP A 114 12.82 1.11 16.89
N SER A 115 12.64 2.16 17.69
CA SER A 115 12.91 2.15 19.13
C SER A 115 12.09 1.05 19.83
N ARG A 116 10.80 0.95 19.53
CA ARG A 116 9.92 -0.11 20.06
C ARG A 116 10.38 -1.51 19.64
N TRP A 117 10.79 -1.69 18.38
CA TRP A 117 11.33 -2.98 17.91
C TRP A 117 12.61 -3.37 18.67
N GLN A 118 13.48 -2.40 18.97
CA GLN A 118 14.69 -2.64 19.75
C GLN A 118 14.36 -3.06 21.18
N ARG A 119 13.37 -2.41 21.80
CA ARG A 119 12.90 -2.71 23.16
C ARG A 119 11.95 -3.91 23.25
N LYS A 120 11.57 -4.50 22.13
CA LYS A 120 10.58 -5.60 22.02
C LYS A 120 9.20 -5.24 22.63
N GLU A 121 8.80 -3.98 22.50
CA GLU A 121 7.56 -3.43 23.08
C GLU A 121 6.34 -3.69 22.20
N TYR A 122 5.85 -4.93 22.25
CA TYR A 122 4.76 -5.40 21.40
C TYR A 122 3.36 -5.23 21.99
N GLN A 123 3.24 -4.87 23.28
CA GLN A 123 1.95 -4.79 24.00
C GLN A 123 1.70 -3.38 24.58
N THR A 124 2.46 -2.38 24.13
CA THR A 124 2.33 -0.99 24.59
C THR A 124 1.34 -0.22 23.72
N PHE A 125 0.27 0.28 24.34
CA PHE A 125 -0.78 1.11 23.73
C PHE A 125 -0.76 2.53 24.31
N SER A 126 -1.39 3.48 23.62
CA SER A 126 -1.62 4.81 24.19
C SER A 126 -2.45 4.71 25.48
N PRO A 127 -2.19 5.56 26.49
CA PRO A 127 -2.90 5.51 27.78
C PRO A 127 -4.42 5.72 27.66
N GLU A 128 -4.86 6.37 26.58
CA GLU A 128 -6.26 6.66 26.27
C GLU A 128 -7.04 5.43 25.76
N ILE A 129 -6.36 4.33 25.42
CA ILE A 129 -6.99 3.13 24.88
C ILE A 129 -7.45 2.23 26.04
N GLU A 130 -8.75 1.96 26.10
CA GLU A 130 -9.32 0.99 27.04
C GLU A 130 -8.95 -0.43 26.61
N LEU A 131 -8.13 -1.12 27.42
CA LEU A 131 -7.67 -2.49 27.13
C LEU A 131 -8.55 -3.56 27.79
N GLN A 132 -9.47 -3.17 28.67
CA GLN A 132 -10.32 -4.09 29.40
C GLN A 132 -11.32 -4.77 28.45
N GLY A 133 -11.53 -6.08 28.63
CA GLY A 133 -12.47 -6.86 27.81
C GLY A 133 -11.91 -7.40 26.49
N TYR A 134 -10.70 -6.97 26.07
CA TYR A 134 -10.06 -7.52 24.88
C TYR A 134 -9.29 -8.82 25.18
N PRO A 135 -9.49 -9.89 24.40
CA PRO A 135 -8.64 -11.07 24.49
C PRO A 135 -7.15 -10.71 24.24
N PRO A 136 -6.19 -11.41 24.89
CA PRO A 136 -4.75 -11.09 24.78
C PRO A 136 -4.20 -11.08 23.35
N TYR A 137 -4.83 -11.80 22.44
CA TYR A 137 -4.51 -11.79 21.01
C TYR A 137 -4.68 -10.39 20.38
N TYR A 138 -5.74 -9.66 20.76
CA TYR A 138 -6.02 -8.32 20.25
C TYR A 138 -5.15 -7.23 20.90
N LEU A 139 -4.48 -7.55 22.00
CA LEU A 139 -3.54 -6.67 22.70
C LEU A 139 -2.10 -6.80 22.18
N GLN A 140 -1.92 -7.30 20.96
CA GLN A 140 -0.64 -7.33 20.26
C GLN A 140 -0.59 -6.21 19.22
N ASN A 141 0.44 -5.37 19.29
CA ASN A 141 0.71 -4.38 18.26
C ASN A 141 1.51 -5.00 17.11
N PHE A 142 0.93 -4.96 15.92
CA PHE A 142 1.67 -5.26 14.70
C PHE A 142 2.59 -4.09 14.37
N HIS A 143 3.81 -4.42 13.94
CA HIS A 143 5.02 -3.61 13.89
C HIS A 143 4.98 -2.27 13.12
N TYR A 144 3.83 -1.78 12.68
CA TYR A 144 3.69 -0.66 11.73
C TYR A 144 2.92 0.54 12.31
N GLN A 145 2.42 0.44 13.54
CA GLN A 145 1.56 1.47 14.15
C GLN A 145 2.07 1.87 15.53
N THR A 146 2.32 3.15 15.68
CA THR A 146 3.09 3.69 16.80
C THR A 146 2.30 3.85 18.09
N ASP A 147 0.99 4.01 17.97
CA ASP A 147 0.04 4.15 19.09
C ASP A 147 -0.89 2.92 19.21
N GLY A 148 -0.66 1.93 18.34
CA GLY A 148 -1.46 0.72 18.19
C GLY A 148 -2.67 0.90 17.30
N TYR A 149 -3.13 -0.21 16.69
CA TYR A 149 -4.20 -0.18 15.68
C TYR A 149 -5.56 0.28 16.21
N LEU A 150 -5.72 0.29 17.53
CA LEU A 150 -6.92 0.77 18.24
C LEU A 150 -6.94 2.29 18.47
N SER A 151 -5.86 3.01 18.12
CA SER A 151 -5.79 4.47 18.27
C SER A 151 -6.57 5.23 17.17
N ASP A 152 -7.11 6.40 17.53
CA ASP A 152 -7.76 7.32 16.58
C ASP A 152 -6.82 7.76 15.45
N MET A 153 -5.54 7.94 15.75
CA MET A 153 -4.53 8.24 14.72
C MET A 153 -4.44 7.10 13.69
N SER A 154 -4.42 5.85 14.15
CA SER A 154 -4.39 4.68 13.26
C SER A 154 -5.67 4.53 12.45
N ALA A 155 -6.82 4.81 13.07
CA ALA A 155 -8.11 4.85 12.37
C ALA A 155 -8.12 5.92 11.27
N ASN A 156 -7.58 7.10 11.54
CA ASN A 156 -7.49 8.19 10.57
C ASN A 156 -6.56 7.87 9.38
N LEU A 157 -5.47 7.13 9.61
CA LEU A 157 -4.57 6.66 8.53
C LEU A 157 -5.23 5.62 7.62
N LEU A 158 -6.17 4.81 8.16
CA LEU A 158 -6.88 3.76 7.41
C LEU A 158 -8.23 4.23 6.85
N ARG A 159 -8.77 5.33 7.36
CA ARG A 159 -10.04 5.88 6.94
C ARG A 159 -9.92 6.39 5.49
N LYS A 160 -10.46 5.62 4.56
CA LYS A 160 -10.82 6.14 3.23
C LYS A 160 -11.76 7.32 3.45
N THR A 161 -11.36 8.48 2.96
CA THR A 161 -12.11 9.74 2.94
C THR A 161 -13.27 9.65 1.94
N ASP A 162 -14.23 8.75 2.19
CA ASP A 162 -15.53 8.76 1.52
C ASP A 162 -16.61 9.00 2.58
N THR A 163 -16.74 10.25 3.01
CA THR A 163 -17.70 10.69 4.05
C THR A 163 -19.15 10.67 3.58
N THR A 164 -19.45 10.28 2.34
CA THR A 164 -20.82 10.26 1.79
C THR A 164 -21.56 8.94 2.01
N ARG A 165 -20.94 7.90 2.59
CA ARG A 165 -21.57 6.57 2.77
C ARG A 165 -21.95 6.15 4.18
N TYR A 166 -21.78 6.99 5.19
CA TYR A 166 -22.29 6.69 6.53
C TYR A 166 -23.58 7.47 6.80
N LYS A 167 -24.72 6.87 6.46
CA LYS A 167 -25.97 7.17 7.17
C LYS A 167 -26.07 6.20 8.34
N PRO A 168 -26.12 6.68 9.59
CA PRO A 168 -26.39 5.81 10.73
C PRO A 168 -27.82 5.27 10.63
N TYR A 169 -27.98 3.97 10.90
CA TYR A 169 -29.25 3.35 11.22
C TYR A 169 -29.61 3.64 12.67
#